data_AF-A0A941QMX1-F1
#
_entry.id   AF-A0A941QMX1-F1
#
_cell.length_a   1.000
_cell.length_b   1.000
_cell.length_c   1.000
_cell.angle_alpha   90.00
_cell.angle_beta   90.00
_cell.angle_gamma   90.00
#
_symmetry.space_group_name_H-M   'P 1'
#
loop_
_entity.id
_entity.type
_entity.pdbx_description
1 polymer ?
#
loop_
_entity_poly.entity_id
_entity_poly.type
_entity_poly.pdbx_seq_one_letter_code
_entity_poly.pdbx_strand_id
1 'polypeptide(L)' 'MTKRFNPASEAVAFRLWQHCQGNGWDCTIAEAAVAIDEPVRRVCRIAGHKGWGHRFRATRRDASAAFEAEAAH' A
#
# COMPACT_ATOMS: atom_id res chain seq x y z
N MET A 1 -15.85 5.47 -8.10
CA MET A 1 -15.30 5.76 -9.44
C MET A 1 -13.80 5.41 -9.39
N THR A 2 -13.33 4.33 -10.01
CA THR A 2 -11.94 3.85 -9.89
C THR A 2 -10.98 4.86 -10.53
N LYS A 3 -10.32 5.66 -9.70
CA LYS A 3 -9.38 6.69 -10.15
C LYS A 3 -8.16 5.99 -10.76
N ARG A 4 -8.06 5.97 -12.09
CA ARG A 4 -6.90 5.38 -12.79
C ARG A 4 -5.62 6.01 -12.25
N PHE A 5 -4.72 5.17 -11.76
CA PHE A 5 -3.41 5.62 -11.30
C PHE A 5 -2.58 6.10 -12.49
N ASN A 6 -1.80 7.16 -12.29
CA ASN A 6 -0.77 7.55 -13.25
C ASN A 6 0.21 6.36 -13.44
N PRO A 7 0.68 6.06 -14.68
CA PRO A 7 1.62 4.97 -14.95
C PRO A 7 2.82 4.90 -14.00
N ALA A 8 3.32 6.04 -13.52
CA ALA A 8 4.40 6.08 -12.51
C ALA A 8 4.02 5.35 -11.20
N SER A 9 2.76 5.41 -10.80
CA SER A 9 2.29 4.73 -9.59
C SER A 9 1.95 3.26 -9.83
N GLU A 10 1.60 2.89 -11.06
CA GLU A 10 1.51 1.47 -11.42
C GLU A 10 2.88 0.80 -11.39
N ALA A 11 3.94 1.49 -11.79
CA ALA A 11 5.31 1.00 -11.64
C ALA A 11 5.68 0.77 -10.16
N VAL A 12 5.31 1.69 -9.26
CA VAL A 12 5.49 1.49 -7.80
C VAL A 12 4.67 0.31 -7.30
N ALA A 13 3.41 0.18 -7.72
CA ALA A 13 2.56 -0.94 -7.35
C ALA A 13 3.17 -2.28 -7.78
N PHE A 14 3.74 -2.33 -8.99
CA PHE A 14 4.41 -3.52 -9.49
C PHE A 14 5.66 -3.87 -8.68
N ARG A 15 6.52 -2.89 -8.37
CA ARG A 15 7.71 -3.09 -7.51
C ARG A 15 7.33 -3.59 -6.11
N LEU A 16 6.32 -2.98 -5.51
CA LEU A 16 5.77 -3.39 -4.22
C LEU A 16 5.28 -4.83 -4.27
N TRP A 17 4.49 -5.19 -5.28
CA TRP A 17 3.96 -6.53 -5.45
C TRP A 17 5.08 -7.57 -5.62
N GLN A 18 6.10 -7.30 -6.44
CA GLN A 18 7.22 -8.23 -6.63
C GLN A 18 7.97 -8.49 -5.32
N HIS A 19 8.20 -7.47 -4.51
CA HIS A 19 8.85 -7.62 -3.21
C HIS A 19 8.00 -8.42 -2.22
N CYS A 20 6.70 -8.12 -2.13
CA CYS A 20 5.79 -8.77 -1.19
C CYS A 20 5.45 -10.21 -1.60
N GLN A 21 5.36 -10.51 -2.90
CA GLN A 21 5.04 -11.85 -3.40
C GLN A 21 6.11 -12.88 -2.98
N GLY A 22 7.40 -12.52 -3.07
CA GLY A 22 8.49 -13.43 -2.70
C GLY A 22 8.53 -13.78 -1.21
N ASN A 23 8.07 -12.86 -0.36
CA ASN A 23 8.08 -13.01 1.10
C ASN A 23 6.71 -13.42 1.68
N GLY A 24 5.73 -13.77 0.84
CA GLY A 24 4.39 -14.16 1.28
C GLY A 24 3.62 -13.05 2.01
N TRP A 25 3.95 -11.78 1.75
CA TRP A 25 3.39 -10.61 2.43
C TRP A 25 3.65 -10.53 3.95
N ASP A 26 4.63 -11.28 4.47
CA ASP A 26 5.06 -11.20 5.88
C ASP A 26 5.94 -9.96 6.14
N CYS A 27 5.42 -8.79 5.78
CA CYS A 27 6.04 -7.50 6.00
C CYS A 27 4.97 -6.45 6.30
N THR A 28 5.38 -5.38 6.97
CA THR A 28 4.56 -4.20 7.20
C THR A 28 4.68 -3.23 6.02
N ILE A 29 3.72 -2.31 5.88
CA ILE A 29 3.77 -1.27 4.83
C ILE A 29 5.06 -0.44 4.93
N ALA A 30 5.54 -0.17 6.15
CA ALA A 30 6.76 0.58 6.38
C ALA A 30 8.01 -0.17 5.89
N GLU A 31 8.12 -1.47 6.18
CA GLU A 31 9.23 -2.31 5.71
C GLU A 31 9.23 -2.42 4.19
N ALA A 32 8.06 -2.67 3.60
CA ALA A 32 7.93 -2.76 2.16
C ALA A 32 8.27 -1.43 1.46
N ALA A 33 7.91 -0.30 2.08
CA ALA A 33 8.24 1.04 1.57
C ALA A 33 9.75 1.31 1.60
N VAL A 34 10.43 0.93 2.67
CA VAL A 34 11.90 1.02 2.77
C VAL A 34 12.56 0.11 1.73
N ALA A 35 12.06 -1.11 1.53
CA ALA A 35 12.63 -2.06 0.60
C ALA A 35 12.56 -1.62 -0.87
N ILE A 36 11.52 -0.86 -1.25
CA ILE A 36 11.35 -0.34 -2.62
C ILE A 36 11.81 1.11 -2.79
N ASP A 37 12.40 1.70 -1.75
CA ASP A 37 12.84 3.10 -1.66
C ASP A 37 11.72 4.10 -2.03
N GLU A 38 10.53 3.91 -1.45
CA GLU A 38 9.38 4.78 -1.68
C GLU A 38 8.81 5.35 -0.37
N PRO A 39 8.21 6.54 -0.40
CA PRO A 39 7.58 7.11 0.78
C PRO A 39 6.41 6.24 1.28
N VAL A 40 6.38 5.94 2.58
CA VAL A 40 5.34 5.13 3.24
C VAL A 40 3.92 5.61 2.89
N ARG A 41 3.68 6.93 2.85
CA ARG A 41 2.38 7.51 2.47
C ARG A 41 1.95 7.13 1.05
N ARG A 42 2.89 7.08 0.11
CA ARG A 42 2.63 6.71 -1.29
C ARG A 42 2.32 5.23 -1.41
N VAL A 43 3.08 4.39 -0.70
CA VAL A 43 2.85 2.95 -0.62
C VAL A 43 1.50 2.64 0.02
N CYS A 44 1.15 3.31 1.12
CA CYS A 44 -0.13 3.14 1.80
C CYS A 44 -1.32 3.51 0.89
N ARG A 45 -1.21 4.60 0.13
CA ARG A 45 -2.23 4.99 -0.86
C ARG A 45 -2.39 3.96 -1.98
N ILE A 46 -1.28 3.43 -2.49
CA ILE A 46 -1.27 2.40 -3.54
C ILE A 46 -1.88 1.10 -2.99
N ALA A 47 -1.48 0.68 -1.78
CA ALA A 47 -1.99 -0.50 -1.11
C ALA A 47 -3.49 -0.39 -0.82
N GLY A 48 -3.96 0.77 -0.36
CA GLY A 48 -5.40 1.03 -0.17
C GLY A 48 -6.17 0.93 -1.49
N HIS A 49 -5.70 1.61 -2.53
CA HIS A 49 -6.35 1.58 -3.85
C HIS A 49 -6.35 0.20 -4.51
N LYS A 50 -5.28 -0.58 -4.36
CA LYS A 50 -5.21 -1.95 -4.90
C LYS A 50 -5.90 -2.97 -3.99
N GLY A 51 -6.42 -2.55 -2.84
CA GLY A 51 -7.06 -3.43 -1.86
C GLY A 51 -6.07 -4.39 -1.20
N TRP A 52 -4.79 -4.03 -1.08
CA TRP A 52 -3.75 -4.86 -0.48
C TRP A 52 -3.56 -4.65 1.02
N GLY A 53 -4.24 -3.67 1.62
CA GLY A 53 -4.07 -3.33 3.04
C GLY A 53 -4.21 -4.53 3.99
N HIS A 54 -5.12 -5.47 3.71
CA HIS A 54 -5.35 -6.67 4.52
C HIS A 54 -4.29 -7.76 4.35
N ARG A 55 -3.41 -7.65 3.35
CA ARG A 55 -2.33 -8.62 3.09
C ARG A 55 -1.08 -8.31 3.90
N PHE A 56 -0.84 -7.04 4.21
CA PHE A 56 0.29 -6.65 5.04
C PHE A 56 0.06 -7.06 6.49
N ARG A 57 1.16 -7.36 7.18
CA ARG A 57 1.11 -7.57 8.62
C ARG A 57 0.66 -6.29 9.31
N ALA A 58 -0.46 -6.38 10.03
CA ALA A 58 -1.00 -5.24 10.75
C ALA A 58 -0.01 -4.77 11.83
N THR A 59 0.51 -3.56 11.67
CA THR A 59 1.05 -2.82 12.81
C THR A 59 -0.16 -2.27 13.57
N ARG A 60 -0.20 -2.48 14.89
CA ARG A 60 -1.27 -1.98 15.79
C ARG A 60 -1.53 -0.47 15.73
N ARG A 61 -0.79 0.29 14.90
CA ARG A 61 -0.84 1.75 14.72
C ARG A 61 -1.48 2.23 13.40
N ASP A 62 -1.66 1.38 12.39
CA ASP A 62 -2.14 1.83 11.06
C ASP A 62 -3.67 1.74 10.87
N ALA A 63 -4.36 0.99 11.75
CA ALA A 63 -5.77 0.65 11.53
C ALA A 63 -6.77 1.81 11.79
N SER A 64 -6.40 2.87 12.52
CA SER A 64 -7.36 3.93 12.90
C SER A 64 -7.36 5.18 12.02
N ALA A 65 -6.48 5.31 11.02
CA ALA A 65 -6.27 6.58 10.33
C ALA A 65 -6.65 6.60 8.84
N ALA A 66 -6.94 5.46 8.20
CA ALA A 66 -7.01 5.39 6.74
C ALA A 66 -8.38 5.05 6.12
N PHE A 67 -9.36 4.53 6.87
CA PHE A 67 -10.61 4.04 6.26
C PHE A 67 -11.85 4.94 6.46
N GLU A 68 -11.71 6.12 7.07
CA GLU A 68 -12.84 7.07 7.26
C GLU A 68 -12.87 8.23 6.24
N ALA A 69 -12.00 8.26 5.22
CA ALA A 69 -11.92 9.41 4.30
C ALA A 69 -12.67 9.27 2.96
N GLU A 70 -13.40 8.18 2.71
CA GLU A 70 -14.18 8.00 1.45
C GLU A 70 -15.65 7.64 1.74
N ALA A 71 -16.30 8.40 2.62
CA ALA A 71 -17.75 8.36 2.86
C ALA A 71 -18.41 9.75 2.96
N ALA A 72 -17.79 10.79 2.37
CA ALA A 72 -18.39 12.11 2.29
C ALA A 72 -17.87 12.87 1.05
N HIS A 73 -18.46 12.61 -0.11
CA HIS A 73 -19.01 13.63 -1.03
C HIS A 73 -19.71 12.97 -2.22
#